data_AF-A0A1I3T7A0-F1
#
_entry.id   AF-A0A1I3T7A0-F1
#
_cell.length_a   1.000
_cell.length_b   1.000
_cell.length_c   1.000
_cell.angle_alpha   90.00
_cell.angle_beta   90.00
_cell.angle_gamma   90.00
#
_symmetry.space_group_name_H-M   'P 1'
#
loop_
_entity.id
_entity.type
_entity.pdbx_description
1 polymer ?
#
loop_
_entity_poly.entity_id
_entity_poly.type
_entity_poly.pdbx_seq_one_letter_code
_entity_poly.pdbx_strand_id
1 'polypeptide(L)'
;MSQEQLQLPLDGEGAPDNEHEDANQQPEEPLNEYGYTEAEWNAPVFDGFGPTRREVEEWKEKHPKGVYFTPFDGEVYIWRVLEREEYKGFINNRELTTMDREEEMTVKCVLYPRNLTREKLRTDKAGVPSLLSEMIMDKSGFVAQSAPIKL
;
A
#
# COMPACT_ATOMS: atom_id res chain seq x y z
N MET A 1 1.00 37.29 -84.96
CA MET A 1 0.66 38.37 -84.01
C MET A 1 0.41 37.69 -82.68
N SER A 2 1.44 37.49 -81.87
CA SER A 2 2.11 38.44 -80.96
C SER A 2 1.36 38.59 -79.64
N GLN A 3 2.14 38.40 -78.58
CA GLN A 3 1.81 38.38 -77.15
C GLN A 3 1.23 39.73 -76.68
N GLU A 4 0.47 39.70 -75.58
CA GLU A 4 0.67 40.67 -74.49
C GLU A 4 0.10 40.14 -73.17
N GLN A 5 0.85 40.36 -72.09
CA GLN A 5 0.59 40.01 -70.69
C GLN A 5 0.14 41.26 -69.90
N LEU A 6 -0.26 41.03 -68.64
CA LEU A 6 -0.50 41.95 -67.49
C LEU A 6 -1.88 42.65 -67.49
N GLN A 7 -2.63 42.76 -66.38
CA GLN A 7 -2.27 43.00 -64.97
C GLN A 7 -3.44 42.61 -64.01
N LEU A 8 -3.12 42.16 -62.79
CA LEU A 8 -4.01 42.07 -61.60
C LEU A 8 -4.23 43.47 -60.96
N PRO A 9 -5.32 43.69 -60.17
CA PRO A 9 -5.20 43.61 -58.70
C PRO A 9 -6.47 43.07 -57.98
N LEU A 10 -6.31 42.20 -56.98
CA LEU A 10 -6.35 42.42 -55.51
C LEU A 10 -7.74 42.27 -54.84
N ASP A 11 -7.68 41.56 -53.71
CA ASP A 11 -8.57 41.58 -52.53
C ASP A 11 -9.83 40.70 -52.53
N GLY A 12 -9.66 39.50 -51.97
CA GLY A 12 -10.73 38.66 -51.44
C GLY A 12 -10.19 37.87 -50.25
N GLU A 13 -10.31 38.46 -49.07
CA GLU A 13 -9.94 37.90 -47.76
C GLU A 13 -10.62 36.54 -47.49
N GLY A 14 -9.86 35.59 -46.95
CA GLY A 14 -10.35 34.27 -46.55
C GLY A 14 -9.33 33.53 -45.69
N ALA A 15 -9.20 33.99 -44.45
CA ALA A 15 -8.65 33.40 -43.21
C ALA A 15 -7.60 32.26 -43.25
N PRO A 16 -6.50 32.37 -42.48
CA PRO A 16 -5.57 31.27 -42.22
C PRO A 16 -6.08 30.36 -41.08
N ASP A 17 -5.64 29.09 -41.17
CA ASP A 17 -5.25 28.16 -40.10
C ASP A 17 -6.02 28.20 -38.77
N ASN A 18 -6.70 27.09 -38.45
CA ASN A 18 -6.87 26.72 -37.05
C ASN A 18 -6.68 25.21 -36.88
N GLU A 19 -5.42 24.84 -36.65
CA GLU A 19 -5.04 23.60 -35.99
C GLU A 19 -5.71 23.57 -34.61
N HIS A 20 -6.84 22.86 -34.49
CA HIS A 20 -7.34 22.50 -33.18
C HIS A 20 -6.54 21.30 -32.67
N GLU A 21 -5.36 21.59 -32.12
CA GLU A 21 -4.79 20.77 -31.06
C GLU A 21 -5.76 20.82 -29.88
N ASP A 22 -6.69 19.86 -29.81
CA ASP A 22 -7.49 19.59 -28.63
C ASP A 22 -6.53 19.13 -27.52
N ALA A 23 -5.99 20.10 -26.80
CA ALA A 23 -5.37 19.91 -25.51
C ALA A 23 -6.44 19.31 -24.57
N ASN A 24 -6.46 17.98 -24.49
CA ASN A 24 -7.19 17.21 -23.50
C ASN A 24 -6.62 17.50 -22.11
N GLN A 25 -6.89 18.69 -21.58
CA GLN A 25 -6.66 19.06 -20.20
C GLN A 25 -7.84 18.49 -19.41
N GLN A 26 -7.72 17.21 -19.03
CA GLN A 26 -8.55 16.70 -17.96
C GLN A 26 -8.28 17.56 -16.71
N PRO A 27 -9.33 18.01 -15.99
CA PRO A 27 -9.13 18.73 -14.74
C PRO A 27 -8.30 17.85 -13.80
N GLU A 28 -7.11 18.32 -13.39
CA GLU A 28 -6.34 17.64 -12.38
C GLU A 28 -7.14 17.68 -11.07
N GLU A 29 -7.62 16.52 -10.63
CA GLU A 29 -8.32 16.40 -9.35
C GLU A 29 -7.39 16.86 -8.22
N PRO A 30 -7.91 17.58 -7.21
CA PRO A 30 -7.10 18.04 -6.11
C PRO A 30 -6.54 16.83 -5.33
N LEU A 31 -5.23 16.83 -5.11
CA LEU A 31 -4.54 15.83 -4.32
C LEU A 31 -4.52 16.21 -2.83
N ASN A 32 -4.59 15.21 -1.95
CA ASN A 32 -4.38 15.39 -0.52
C ASN A 32 -2.87 15.50 -0.16
N GLU A 33 -2.55 15.66 1.12
CA GLU A 33 -1.15 15.78 1.60
C GLU A 33 -0.28 14.53 1.35
N TYR A 34 -0.92 13.38 1.08
CA TYR A 34 -0.27 12.11 0.72
C TYR A 34 -0.17 11.90 -0.79
N GLY A 35 -0.63 12.85 -1.60
CA GLY A 35 -0.56 12.79 -3.06
C GLY A 35 -1.65 11.93 -3.74
N TYR A 36 -2.77 11.68 -3.08
CA TYR A 36 -3.89 10.90 -3.65
C TYR A 36 -5.12 11.78 -3.90
N THR A 37 -5.88 11.47 -4.96
CA THR A 37 -7.21 12.08 -5.15
C THR A 37 -8.20 11.59 -4.09
N GLU A 38 -9.34 12.25 -3.94
CA GLU A 38 -10.38 11.81 -2.99
C GLU A 38 -10.89 10.40 -3.30
N ALA A 39 -11.02 10.07 -4.59
CA ALA A 39 -11.44 8.75 -5.04
C ALA A 39 -10.39 7.69 -4.66
N GLU A 40 -9.11 7.94 -4.96
CA GLU A 40 -8.01 7.04 -4.62
C GLU A 40 -7.83 6.87 -3.11
N TRP A 41 -8.02 7.95 -2.35
CA TRP A 41 -7.86 7.96 -0.89
C TRP A 41 -8.85 7.04 -0.18
N ASN A 42 -10.08 6.96 -0.71
CA ASN A 42 -11.14 6.12 -0.15
C ASN A 42 -11.28 4.77 -0.88
N ALA A 43 -10.54 4.55 -1.96
CA ALA A 43 -10.54 3.28 -2.68
C ALA A 43 -9.80 2.18 -1.89
N PRO A 44 -10.20 0.91 -2.03
CA PRO A 44 -9.45 -0.22 -1.53
C PRO A 44 -8.05 -0.30 -2.16
N VAL A 45 -7.06 -0.74 -1.40
CA VAL A 45 -5.68 -0.88 -1.89
C VAL A 45 -5.46 -2.12 -2.76
N PHE A 46 -6.39 -3.08 -2.75
CA PHE A 46 -6.41 -4.22 -3.66
C PHE A 46 -7.63 -4.14 -4.57
N ASP A 47 -7.64 -4.91 -5.66
CA ASP A 47 -8.65 -4.87 -6.72
C ASP A 47 -10.09 -5.12 -6.21
N GLY A 48 -10.73 -4.07 -5.71
CA GLY A 48 -12.09 -4.10 -5.16
C GLY A 48 -12.22 -4.68 -3.74
N PHE A 49 -11.13 -5.00 -3.04
CA PHE A 49 -11.19 -5.56 -1.68
C PHE A 49 -10.05 -5.03 -0.78
N GLY A 50 -10.16 -5.31 0.53
CA GLY A 50 -9.14 -4.92 1.51
C GLY A 50 -9.41 -3.63 2.25
N PRO A 51 -8.40 -3.07 2.95
CA PRO A 51 -8.48 -1.75 3.53
C PRO A 51 -8.38 -0.65 2.49
N THR A 52 -8.90 0.52 2.84
CA THR A 52 -8.76 1.72 2.02
C THR A 52 -7.33 2.26 2.05
N ARG A 53 -6.94 3.07 1.05
CA ARG A 53 -5.66 3.79 1.06
C ARG A 53 -5.50 4.60 2.34
N ARG A 54 -6.54 5.34 2.73
CA ARG A 54 -6.60 6.09 3.98
C ARG A 54 -6.22 5.25 5.19
N GLU A 55 -6.86 4.08 5.34
CA GLU A 55 -6.59 3.21 6.49
C GLU A 55 -5.14 2.71 6.52
N VAL A 56 -4.55 2.41 5.36
CA VAL A 56 -3.15 1.98 5.29
C VAL A 56 -2.19 3.11 5.69
N GLU A 57 -2.44 4.34 5.25
CA GLU A 57 -1.63 5.49 5.66
C GLU A 57 -1.80 5.81 7.16
N GLU A 58 -3.03 5.75 7.68
CA GLU A 58 -3.27 5.86 9.13
C GLU A 58 -2.50 4.81 9.94
N TRP A 59 -2.41 3.57 9.43
CA TRP A 59 -1.64 2.52 10.10
C TRP A 59 -0.14 2.80 10.05
N LYS A 60 0.39 3.31 8.95
CA LYS A 60 1.80 3.69 8.84
C LYS A 60 2.16 4.81 9.81
N GLU A 61 1.27 5.78 10.01
CA GLU A 61 1.44 6.83 11.01
C GLU A 61 1.40 6.28 12.44
N LYS A 62 0.43 5.41 12.74
CA LYS A 62 0.28 4.78 14.07
C LYS A 62 1.44 3.82 14.38
N HIS A 63 2.04 3.21 13.35
CA HIS A 63 3.12 2.23 13.46
C HIS A 63 4.33 2.60 12.61
N PRO A 64 5.06 3.68 12.98
CA PRO A 64 6.13 4.24 12.14
C PRO A 64 7.35 3.32 12.01
N LYS A 65 7.47 2.30 12.87
CA LYS A 65 8.54 1.29 12.81
C LYS A 65 8.37 0.31 11.63
N GLY A 66 7.16 0.25 11.05
CA GLY A 66 6.91 -0.50 9.83
C GLY A 66 5.57 -1.21 9.81
N VAL A 67 4.90 -1.12 8.67
CA VAL A 67 3.70 -1.85 8.29
C VAL A 67 4.04 -2.65 7.03
N TYR A 68 3.70 -3.93 7.04
CA TYR A 68 4.06 -4.92 6.04
C TYR A 68 2.81 -5.61 5.50
N PHE A 69 2.94 -6.14 4.30
CA PHE A 69 1.92 -6.89 3.61
C PHE A 69 2.47 -8.26 3.25
N THR A 70 1.69 -9.31 3.48
CA THR A 70 2.01 -10.66 3.06
C THR A 70 0.78 -11.35 2.45
N PRO A 71 0.85 -11.81 1.19
CA PRO A 71 -0.18 -12.67 0.61
C PRO A 71 0.02 -14.11 1.08
N PHE A 72 -1.07 -14.76 1.46
CA PHE A 72 -1.19 -16.20 1.62
C PHE A 72 -2.18 -16.71 0.57
N ASP A 73 -2.17 -18.01 0.28
CA ASP A 73 -3.02 -18.61 -0.75
C ASP A 73 -4.51 -18.21 -0.65
N GLY A 74 -4.91 -17.23 -1.48
CA GLY A 74 -6.26 -16.65 -1.51
C GLY A 74 -6.57 -15.54 -0.49
N GLU A 75 -5.63 -15.21 0.40
CA GLU A 75 -5.84 -14.26 1.50
C GLU A 75 -4.68 -13.27 1.63
N VAL A 76 -4.95 -12.14 2.26
CA VAL A 76 -3.93 -11.11 2.46
C VAL A 76 -3.90 -10.67 3.91
N TYR A 77 -2.69 -10.50 4.42
CA TYR A 77 -2.47 -10.03 5.77
C TYR A 77 -1.64 -8.75 5.72
N ILE A 78 -2.12 -7.72 6.43
CA ILE A 78 -1.33 -6.52 6.70
C ILE A 78 -1.05 -6.52 8.19
N TRP A 79 0.20 -6.30 8.55
CA TRP A 79 0.68 -6.44 9.91
C TRP A 79 1.79 -5.44 10.20
N ARG A 80 2.06 -5.18 11.47
CA ARG A 80 3.12 -4.27 11.91
C ARG A 80 4.16 -5.00 12.75
N VAL A 81 5.33 -4.39 12.94
CA VAL A 81 6.39 -4.97 13.78
C VAL A 81 6.00 -5.04 15.24
N LEU A 82 6.45 -6.08 15.93
CA LEU A 82 6.29 -6.29 17.35
C LEU A 82 7.10 -5.27 18.15
N GLU A 83 6.48 -4.62 19.14
CA GLU A 83 7.18 -3.68 20.02
C GLU A 83 7.77 -4.37 21.24
N ARG A 84 8.82 -3.77 21.81
CA ARG A 84 9.58 -4.40 22.90
C ARG A 84 8.74 -4.68 24.15
N GLU A 85 7.83 -3.77 24.51
CA GLU A 85 6.95 -3.96 25.67
C GLU A 85 5.93 -5.09 25.45
N GLU A 86 5.44 -5.25 24.23
CA GLU A 86 4.52 -6.34 23.88
C GLU A 86 5.23 -7.69 23.90
N TYR A 87 6.44 -7.75 23.32
CA TYR A 87 7.28 -8.95 23.39
C TYR A 87 7.56 -9.36 24.84
N LYS A 88 7.91 -8.41 25.72
CA LYS A 88 8.07 -8.69 27.15
C LYS A 88 6.81 -9.28 27.76
N GLY A 89 5.64 -8.76 27.40
CA GLY A 89 4.34 -9.29 27.83
C GLY A 89 4.17 -10.77 27.49
N PHE A 90 4.49 -11.16 26.26
CA PHE A 90 4.38 -12.55 25.82
C PHE A 90 5.38 -13.49 26.49
N ILE A 91 6.64 -13.06 26.65
CA ILE A 91 7.69 -13.88 27.25
C ILE A 91 7.50 -14.06 28.76
N ASN A 92 7.00 -13.03 29.44
CA ASN A 92 6.77 -13.10 30.88
C ASN A 92 5.51 -13.90 31.25
N ASN A 93 4.59 -14.11 30.30
CA ASN A 93 3.42 -14.95 30.52
C ASN A 93 3.81 -16.44 30.41
N ARG A 94 3.98 -17.08 31.57
CA ARG A 94 4.37 -18.48 31.70
C ARG A 94 3.25 -19.48 31.40
N GLU A 95 2.00 -19.00 31.31
CA GLU A 95 0.85 -19.86 31.00
C GLU A 95 0.75 -20.17 29.51
N LEU A 96 1.35 -19.33 28.66
CA LEU A 96 1.32 -19.51 27.21
C LEU A 96 2.34 -20.58 26.78
N THR A 97 1.89 -21.54 25.99
CA THR A 97 2.80 -22.40 25.22
C THR A 97 3.47 -21.60 24.11
N THR A 98 4.43 -22.21 23.41
CA THR A 98 5.06 -21.58 22.24
C THR A 98 4.03 -21.28 21.15
N MET A 99 3.16 -22.24 20.83
CA MET A 99 2.09 -22.05 19.85
C MET A 99 1.10 -20.97 20.30
N ASP A 100 0.74 -20.91 21.59
CA ASP A 100 -0.11 -19.83 22.09
C ASP A 100 0.55 -18.45 21.91
N ARG A 101 1.87 -18.34 22.11
CA ARG A 101 2.59 -17.09 21.88
C ARG A 101 2.60 -16.68 20.40
N GLU A 102 2.74 -17.63 19.48
CA GLU A 102 2.66 -17.38 18.03
C GLU A 102 1.28 -16.84 17.64
N GLU A 103 0.21 -17.47 18.13
CA GLU A 103 -1.17 -17.02 17.90
C GLU A 103 -1.43 -15.63 18.49
N GLU A 104 -1.06 -15.41 19.75
CA GLU A 104 -1.24 -14.11 20.44
C GLU A 104 -0.46 -13.00 19.75
N MET A 105 0.78 -13.27 19.34
CA MET A 105 1.60 -12.32 18.59
C MET A 105 0.96 -11.97 17.25
N THR A 106 0.48 -12.98 16.53
CA THR A 106 -0.20 -12.80 15.23
C THR A 106 -1.44 -11.92 15.40
N VAL A 107 -2.34 -12.26 16.34
CA VAL A 107 -3.55 -11.46 16.61
C VAL A 107 -3.19 -10.03 17.02
N LYS A 108 -2.13 -9.84 17.81
CA LYS A 108 -1.73 -8.53 18.30
C LYS A 108 -1.13 -7.62 17.22
N CYS A 109 -0.46 -8.20 16.22
CA CYS A 109 0.31 -7.46 15.22
C CYS A 109 -0.40 -7.34 13.86
N VAL A 110 -1.36 -8.21 13.57
CA VAL A 110 -2.15 -8.14 12.33
C VAL A 110 -3.17 -7.00 12.41
N LEU A 111 -3.19 -6.17 11.38
CA LEU A 111 -4.09 -5.02 11.19
C LEU A 111 -5.22 -5.37 10.22
N TYR A 112 -4.94 -6.21 9.22
CA TYR A 112 -5.91 -6.76 8.29
C TYR A 112 -5.67 -8.28 8.13
N PRO A 113 -6.71 -9.13 8.24
CA PRO A 113 -8.13 -8.80 8.41
C PRO A 113 -8.45 -8.18 9.78
N ARG A 114 -9.36 -7.19 9.82
CA ARG A 114 -9.63 -6.34 11.00
C ARG A 114 -10.14 -7.10 12.23
N ASN A 115 -10.70 -8.29 12.03
CA ASN A 115 -11.34 -9.10 13.05
C ASN A 115 -10.64 -10.46 13.20
N LEU A 116 -9.32 -10.50 13.05
CA LEU A 116 -8.53 -11.68 13.36
C LEU A 116 -8.61 -11.97 14.86
N THR A 117 -8.96 -13.20 15.21
CA THR A 117 -9.01 -13.67 16.59
C THR A 117 -8.29 -15.00 16.70
N ARG A 118 -7.93 -15.41 17.92
CA ARG A 118 -7.32 -16.72 18.16
C ARG A 118 -8.23 -17.87 17.74
N GLU A 119 -9.52 -17.73 17.98
CA GLU A 119 -10.51 -18.72 17.55
C GLU A 119 -10.48 -18.92 16.03
N LYS A 120 -10.40 -17.83 15.26
CA LYS A 120 -10.28 -17.91 13.81
C LYS A 120 -8.99 -18.58 13.38
N LEU A 121 -7.86 -18.20 13.96
CA LEU A 121 -6.55 -18.79 13.65
C LEU A 121 -6.54 -20.32 13.89
N ARG A 122 -7.24 -20.80 14.91
CA ARG A 122 -7.34 -22.25 15.21
C ARG A 122 -8.15 -23.04 14.18
N THR A 123 -9.08 -22.38 13.49
CA THR A 123 -9.89 -22.99 12.42
C THR A 123 -9.29 -22.78 11.03
N ASP A 124 -8.30 -21.91 10.92
CA ASP A 124 -7.66 -21.53 9.66
C ASP A 124 -6.49 -22.46 9.30
N LYS A 125 -5.83 -22.20 8.17
CA LYS A 125 -4.63 -22.89 7.72
C LYS A 125 -3.56 -22.83 8.83
N ALA A 126 -3.24 -23.99 9.40
CA ALA A 126 -2.35 -24.10 10.57
C ALA A 126 -0.98 -23.42 10.41
N GLY A 127 -0.45 -23.32 9.18
CA GLY A 127 0.83 -22.67 8.91
C GLY A 127 0.82 -21.14 8.96
N VAL A 128 -0.35 -20.50 8.84
CA VAL A 128 -0.47 -19.03 8.81
C VAL A 128 0.05 -18.37 10.09
N PRO A 129 -0.40 -18.73 11.31
CA PRO A 129 0.08 -18.09 12.53
C PRO A 129 1.59 -18.29 12.75
N SER A 130 2.11 -19.49 12.47
CA SER A 130 3.55 -19.75 12.63
C SER A 130 4.37 -18.90 11.65
N LEU A 131 4.02 -18.88 10.37
CA LEU A 131 4.73 -18.07 9.36
C LEU A 131 4.62 -16.57 9.62
N LEU A 132 3.43 -16.08 9.98
CA LEU A 132 3.24 -14.66 10.34
C LEU A 132 4.07 -14.28 11.55
N SER A 133 4.06 -15.08 12.62
CA SER A 133 4.84 -14.79 13.82
C SER A 133 6.35 -14.76 13.53
N GLU A 134 6.85 -15.65 12.67
CA GLU A 134 8.25 -15.66 12.22
C GLU A 134 8.60 -14.39 11.44
N MET A 135 7.79 -14.03 10.44
CA MET A 135 7.99 -12.81 9.66
C MET A 135 7.91 -11.55 10.53
N ILE A 136 6.99 -11.52 11.48
CA ILE A 136 6.87 -10.44 12.46
C ILE A 136 8.17 -10.34 13.26
N MET A 137 8.68 -11.44 13.81
CA MET A 137 9.92 -11.45 14.57
C MET A 137 11.12 -11.00 13.73
N ASP A 138 11.26 -11.49 12.49
CA ASP A 138 12.30 -11.06 11.56
C ASP A 138 12.29 -9.53 11.37
N LYS A 139 11.14 -8.96 10.97
CA LYS A 139 11.01 -7.51 10.76
C LYS A 139 11.02 -6.69 12.04
N SER A 140 10.88 -7.32 13.20
CA SER A 140 11.00 -6.67 14.52
C SER A 140 12.44 -6.62 15.05
N GLY A 141 13.43 -7.02 14.25
CA GLY A 141 14.84 -6.91 14.60
C GLY A 141 15.40 -8.07 15.43
N PHE A 142 14.73 -9.24 15.41
CA PHE A 142 15.24 -10.44 16.06
C PHE A 142 16.27 -11.20 15.21
N VAL A 143 16.41 -10.83 13.93
CA VAL A 143 17.39 -11.40 13.01
C VAL A 143 18.42 -10.33 12.62
N ALA A 144 19.69 -10.63 12.86
CA ALA A 144 20.79 -9.76 12.43
C ALA A 144 20.95 -9.82 10.90
N GLN A 145 21.20 -8.66 10.28
CA GLN A 145 21.40 -8.57 8.83
C GLN A 145 22.75 -9.15 8.35
N SER A 146 23.67 -9.40 9.28
CA SER A 146 24.96 -10.03 9.00
C SER A 146 25.47 -10.77 10.22
N ALA A 147 26.41 -11.69 9.99
CA ALA A 147 27.12 -12.37 11.07
C ALA A 147 27.91 -11.35 11.92
N PRO A 148 28.07 -11.59 13.23
CA PRO A 148 28.90 -10.73 14.07
C PRO A 148 30.32 -10.61 13.51
N ILE A 149 30.75 -9.38 13.27
CA ILE A 149 32.12 -9.08 12.83
C ILE A 149 32.98 -8.95 14.10
N LYS A 150 33.98 -9.82 14.23
CA LYS A 150 34.98 -9.72 15.30
C LYS A 150 35.86 -8.50 15.03
N LEU A 151 35.97 -7.60 16.01
CA LEU A 151 36.89 -6.45 16.01
C LEU A 151 38.29 -6.87 16.46
#